data_AF-A0A0L0F0T6-F1
#
_entry.id   AF-A0A0L0F0T6-F1
#
_cell.length_a   1.000
_cell.length_b   1.000
_cell.length_c   1.000
_cell.angle_alpha   90.00
_cell.angle_beta   90.00
_cell.angle_gamma   90.00
#
_symmetry.space_group_name_H-M   'P 1'
#
loop_
_entity.id
_entity.type
_entity.pdbx_description
1 polymer ?
#
loop_
_entity_poly.entity_id
_entity_poly.type
_entity_poly.pdbx_seq_one_letter_code
_entity_poly.pdbx_strand_id
1 'polypeptide(L)' 'TTRKPREGEEDGVHYHYTSVESMKAEIAKNTFVEHAIFSGNHYGTSFNSVRKVIDSGK' A
#
# COMPACT_ATOMS: atom_id res chain seq x y z
N THR A 1 -2.55 2.02 0.87
CA THR A 1 -2.87 3.16 1.76
C THR A 1 -4.16 2.88 2.48
N THR A 2 -4.37 3.46 3.66
CA THR A 2 -5.63 3.37 4.41
C THR A 2 -6.57 4.54 4.16
N ARG A 3 -6.12 5.54 3.40
CA ARG A 3 -6.98 6.65 2.97
C ARG A 3 -8.06 6.12 2.05
N LYS A 4 -9.27 6.70 2.08
CA LYS A 4 -10.29 6.44 1.06
C LYS A 4 -9.85 7.00 -0.31
N PRO A 5 -10.19 6.34 -1.43
CA PRO A 5 -9.94 6.89 -2.76
C PRO A 5 -10.64 8.24 -2.93
N ARG A 6 -10.00 9.16 -3.63
CA ARG A 6 -10.60 10.40 -4.15
C ARG A 6 -11.33 10.10 -5.46
N GLU A 7 -12.16 11.05 -5.87
CA GLU A 7 -12.80 11.00 -7.19
C GLU A 7 -11.73 10.87 -8.29
N GLY A 8 -11.94 9.91 -9.20
CA GLY A 8 -11.00 9.58 -10.27
C GLY A 8 -9.84 8.65 -9.89
N GLU A 9 -9.63 8.33 -8.60
CA GLU A 9 -8.61 7.36 -8.20
C GLU A 9 -9.14 5.92 -8.33
N GLU A 10 -8.37 5.08 -9.01
CA GLU A 10 -8.64 3.65 -9.21
C GLU A 10 -7.78 2.75 -8.30
N ASP A 11 -8.41 1.74 -7.70
CA ASP A 11 -7.73 0.74 -6.87
C ASP A 11 -6.81 -0.15 -7.71
N GLY A 12 -5.62 -0.42 -7.18
CA GLY A 12 -4.57 -1.18 -7.86
C GLY A 12 -3.85 -0.44 -8.98
N VAL A 13 -4.32 0.74 -9.38
CA VAL A 13 -3.63 1.63 -10.32
C VAL A 13 -2.93 2.76 -9.58
N HIS A 14 -3.68 3.54 -8.81
CA HIS A 14 -3.14 4.70 -8.10
C HIS A 14 -2.57 4.28 -6.74
N TYR A 15 -3.36 3.51 -6.00
CA TYR A 15 -2.95 2.86 -4.75
C TYR A 15 -3.70 1.54 -4.61
N HIS A 16 -3.16 0.65 -3.79
CA HIS A 16 -3.96 -0.40 -3.17
C HIS A 16 -4.61 0.16 -1.90
N TYR A 17 -5.93 0.32 -1.92
CA TYR A 17 -6.71 0.83 -0.80
C TYR A 17 -7.10 -0.31 0.15
N THR A 18 -6.84 -0.15 1.45
CA THR A 18 -7.10 -1.17 2.46
C THR A 18 -7.54 -0.54 3.79
N SER A 19 -7.96 -1.34 4.76
CA SER A 19 -8.28 -0.85 6.11
C SER A 19 -7.02 -0.65 6.96
N VAL A 20 -7.15 0.14 8.03
CA VAL A 20 -6.05 0.37 8.99
C VAL A 20 -5.66 -0.93 9.68
N GLU A 21 -6.63 -1.76 10.02
CA GLU A 21 -6.42 -3.04 10.70
C GLU A 21 -5.62 -4.00 9.83
N SER A 22 -6.00 -4.14 8.55
CA SER A 22 -5.29 -4.98 7.59
C SER A 22 -3.87 -4.48 7.36
N MET A 23 -3.69 -3.17 7.15
CA MET A 23 -2.35 -2.61 6.93
C MET A 23 -1.45 -2.78 8.16
N LYS A 24 -1.97 -2.61 9.38
CA LYS A 24 -1.21 -2.87 10.61
C LYS A 24 -0.82 -4.34 10.75
N ALA A 25 -1.71 -5.27 10.41
CA ALA A 25 -1.40 -6.69 10.44
C ALA A 25 -0.30 -7.06 9.43
N GLU A 26 -0.28 -6.42 8.27
CA GLU A 26 0.76 -6.59 7.26
C GLU A 26 2.10 -5.96 7.66
N ILE A 27 2.08 -4.74 8.25
CA ILE A 27 3.27 -4.11 8.84
C ILE A 27 3.88 -5.03 9.92
N ALA A 28 3.06 -5.61 10.81
CA ALA A 28 3.53 -6.54 11.83
C ALA A 28 4.17 -7.82 11.27
N LYS A 29 3.83 -8.19 10.03
CA LYS A 29 4.42 -9.31 9.28
C LYS A 29 5.65 -8.91 8.45
N ASN A 30 6.14 -7.67 8.56
CA ASN A 30 7.25 -7.13 7.76
C ASN A 30 7.03 -7.27 6.24
N THR A 31 5.81 -7.09 5.75
CA THR A 31 5.49 -7.20 4.31
C THR A 31 5.73 -5.90 3.52
N PHE A 32 6.11 -4.82 4.21
CA PHE A 32 6.42 -3.52 3.63
C PHE A 32 7.92 -3.26 3.63
N VAL A 33 8.43 -2.72 2.53
CA VAL A 33 9.79 -2.18 2.41
C VAL A 33 9.91 -0.92 3.25
N GLU A 34 8.87 -0.08 3.19
CA GLU A 34 8.74 1.15 3.96
C GLU A 34 7.26 1.39 4.29
N HIS A 35 7.01 2.08 5.39
CA HIS A 35 5.69 2.57 5.74
C HIS A 35 5.77 3.87 6.53
N ALA A 36 4.75 4.71 6.42
CA ALA A 36 4.64 5.98 7.11
C ALA A 36 3.18 6.31 7.46
N ILE A 37 3.00 7.20 8.43
CA ILE A 37 1.68 7.76 8.78
C ILE A 37 1.67 9.23 8.39
N PHE A 38 0.68 9.63 7.60
CA PHE A 38 0.49 11.01 7.18
C PHE A 38 -0.99 11.38 7.23
N SER A 39 -1.29 12.51 7.88
CA SER A 39 -2.68 13.00 8.07
C SER A 39 -3.62 11.89 8.56
N GLY A 40 -3.19 11.13 9.57
CA GLY A 40 -3.95 10.03 10.18
C GLY A 40 -4.11 8.76 9.33
N ASN A 41 -3.56 8.71 8.12
CA ASN A 41 -3.63 7.54 7.23
C ASN A 41 -2.27 6.84 7.10
N HIS A 42 -2.28 5.52 6.94
CA HIS A 42 -1.08 4.73 6.72
C HIS A 42 -0.78 4.58 5.22
N TYR A 43 0.49 4.71 4.88
CA TYR A 43 1.04 4.55 3.54
C TYR A 43 2.24 3.62 3.61
N GLY A 44 2.54 2.93 2.51
CA GLY A 44 3.67 2.02 2.47
C GLY A 44 3.83 1.35 1.12
N THR A 45 5.06 0.95 0.84
CA THR A 45 5.49 0.27 -0.38
C THR A 45 5.70 -1.21 -0.04
N SER A 46 4.87 -2.10 -0.58
CA SER A 46 4.94 -3.53 -0.26
C SER A 46 6.01 -4.26 -1.07
N PHE A 47 6.64 -5.29 -0.50
CA PHE A 47 7.57 -6.14 -1.25
C PHE A 47 6.88 -6.77 -2.47
N ASN A 48 5.60 -7.12 -2.35
CA ASN A 48 4.81 -7.67 -3.44
C ASN A 48 4.65 -6.67 -4.59
N SER A 49 4.41 -5.39 -4.29
CA SER A 49 4.31 -4.33 -5.31
C SER A 49 5.63 -4.19 -6.07
N VAL A 50 6.76 -4.21 -5.37
CA VAL A 50 8.09 -4.20 -6.00
C VAL A 50 8.30 -5.45 -6.87
N ARG A 51 7.95 -6.62 -6.34
CA ARG A 51 8.07 -7.89 -7.07
C ARG A 51 7.26 -7.91 -8.37
N LYS A 52 6.03 -7.41 -8.35
CA LYS A 52 5.19 -7.29 -9.56
C LYS A 52 5.85 -6.45 -10.65
N VAL A 53 6.58 -5.39 -10.30
CA VAL A 53 7.30 -4.56 -11.27
C VAL A 53 8.46 -5.34 -11.87
N ILE A 54 9.26 -6.01 -11.03
CA ILE A 54 10.37 -6.87 -11.46
C ILE A 54 9.87 -7.97 -12.40
N ASP A 55 8.79 -8.66 -12.02
CA ASP A 55 8.20 -9.75 -12.80
C ASP A 55 7.59 -9.24 -14.13
N SER A 56 7.28 -7.94 -14.24
CA SER A 56 6.87 -7.29 -15.49
C SER A 56 8.03 -6.95 -16.43
N GLY A 57 9.27 -7.24 -16.02
CA GLY A 57 10.48 -6.99 -16.80
C GLY A 57 10.93 -5.53 -16.81
N LYS A 58 10.60 -4.76 -15.77
CA LYS A 58 10.97 -3.35 -15.59
C LYS A 58 11.93 -3.16 -14.42
#